data_AF-A0A1Q4YLC8-F1
#
_entry.id   AF-A0A1Q4YLC8-F1
#
_cell.length_a   1.000
_cell.length_b   1.000
_cell.length_c   1.000
_cell.angle_alpha   90.00
_cell.angle_beta   90.00
_cell.angle_gamma   90.00
#
_symmetry.space_group_name_H-M   'P 1'
#
loop_
_entity.id
_entity.type
_entity.pdbx_description
1 polymer ?
#
loop_
_entity_poly.entity_id
_entity_poly.type
_entity_poly.pdbx_seq_one_letter_code
_entity_poly.pdbx_strand_id
1 'polypeptide(L)'
;MEQQPCTDSTELLADRARLADRLADEGYLYLRNVLPLRLRAGTIVGWETDVPVETVHCGPVSPGDVLLFTAHTVHGGSPDTGGLRLSADCRYQPLREPVCRDCVELDDGDWDEVYRTWPGQGRDDPLAHYWRGLPLDVVAYDPRADVAREREAIAAGRRHDPAAARALQVTAEHSADPAVAAEAAALLRVLT
;
A
#
# COMPACT_ATOMS: atom_id res chain seq x y z
N MET A 1 3.98 -8.49 -27.30
CA MET A 1 4.04 -9.45 -26.19
C MET A 1 2.63 -9.91 -25.93
N GLU A 2 2.35 -11.19 -26.12
CA GLU A 2 1.01 -11.75 -25.95
C GLU A 2 0.75 -11.88 -24.44
N GLN A 3 -0.30 -11.21 -23.92
CA GLN A 3 -0.63 -11.29 -22.49
C GLN A 3 -1.35 -12.61 -22.22
N GLN A 4 -0.73 -13.49 -21.43
CA GLN A 4 -1.42 -14.67 -20.91
C GLN A 4 -2.19 -14.31 -19.64
N PRO A 5 -3.45 -14.77 -19.48
CA PRO A 5 -4.21 -14.54 -18.26
C PRO A 5 -3.59 -15.32 -17.10
N CYS A 6 -3.49 -14.69 -15.92
CA CYS A 6 -3.05 -15.37 -14.70
C CYS A 6 -4.03 -16.46 -14.29
N THR A 7 -3.52 -17.60 -13.84
CA THR A 7 -4.35 -18.70 -13.31
C THR A 7 -4.85 -18.36 -11.91
N ASP A 8 -6.18 -18.27 -11.76
CA ASP A 8 -6.82 -18.00 -10.47
C ASP A 8 -6.63 -19.18 -9.49
N SER A 9 -6.06 -18.88 -8.33
CA SER A 9 -5.73 -19.83 -7.26
C SER A 9 -6.63 -19.64 -6.04
N THR A 10 -7.68 -18.82 -6.10
CA THR A 10 -8.58 -18.55 -4.96
C THR A 10 -9.19 -19.81 -4.37
N GLU A 11 -9.51 -20.81 -5.20
CA GLU A 11 -10.04 -22.10 -4.71
C GLU A 11 -9.05 -22.87 -3.82
N LEU A 12 -7.75 -22.55 -3.89
CA LEU A 12 -6.68 -23.18 -3.12
C LEU A 12 -6.40 -22.46 -1.79
N LEU A 13 -7.12 -21.39 -1.44
CA LEU A 13 -6.85 -20.55 -0.26
C LEU A 13 -6.71 -21.35 1.05
N ALA A 14 -7.47 -22.43 1.20
CA ALA A 14 -7.43 -23.30 2.38
C ALA A 14 -6.37 -24.41 2.31
N ASP A 15 -5.70 -24.60 1.17
CA ASP A 15 -4.75 -25.68 0.91
C ASP A 15 -3.33 -25.13 0.69
N ARG A 16 -2.62 -24.96 1.80
CA ARG A 16 -1.25 -24.44 1.81
C ARG A 16 -0.29 -25.26 0.95
N ALA A 17 -0.44 -26.58 0.88
CA ALA A 17 0.46 -27.43 0.12
C ALA A 17 0.30 -27.18 -1.38
N ARG A 18 -0.96 -27.16 -1.85
CA ARG A 18 -1.25 -26.87 -3.27
C ARG A 18 -0.91 -25.42 -3.66
N LEU A 19 -1.04 -24.46 -2.74
CA LEU A 19 -0.54 -23.09 -2.97
C LEU A 19 0.99 -23.06 -3.13
N ALA A 20 1.72 -23.83 -2.32
CA ALA A 20 3.17 -23.92 -2.43
C ALA A 20 3.60 -24.58 -3.75
N ASP A 21 2.94 -25.67 -4.15
CA ASP A 21 3.19 -26.35 -5.43
C ASP A 21 2.90 -25.39 -6.60
N ARG A 22 1.77 -24.67 -6.55
CA ARG A 22 1.42 -23.68 -7.57
C ARG A 22 2.46 -22.57 -7.69
N LEU A 23 2.92 -22.04 -6.56
CA LEU A 23 3.95 -21.01 -6.55
C LEU A 23 5.28 -21.53 -7.11
N ALA A 24 5.63 -22.79 -6.82
CA ALA A 24 6.84 -23.42 -7.35
C ALA A 24 6.76 -23.66 -8.87
N ASP A 25 5.58 -24.08 -9.37
CA ASP A 25 5.37 -24.43 -10.78
C ASP A 25 5.20 -23.19 -11.67
N GLU A 26 4.34 -22.25 -11.26
CA GLU A 26 3.98 -21.08 -12.07
C GLU A 26 4.80 -19.83 -11.71
N GLY A 27 5.50 -19.84 -10.58
CA GLY A 27 6.29 -18.69 -10.09
C GLY A 27 5.45 -17.56 -9.50
N TYR A 28 4.12 -17.69 -9.49
CA TYR A 28 3.21 -16.71 -8.90
C TYR A 28 1.97 -17.37 -8.28
N LEU A 29 1.27 -16.61 -7.43
CA LEU A 29 -0.08 -16.92 -6.96
C LEU A 29 -0.98 -15.75 -7.29
N TYR A 30 -1.99 -15.97 -8.14
CA TYR A 30 -3.04 -15.00 -8.36
C TYR A 30 -4.27 -15.39 -7.56
N LEU A 31 -4.62 -14.56 -6.58
CA LEU A 31 -5.74 -14.81 -5.67
C LEU A 31 -6.69 -13.63 -5.72
N ARG A 32 -7.94 -13.87 -6.10
CA ARG A 32 -9.02 -12.88 -6.06
C ARG A 32 -9.62 -12.77 -4.67
N ASN A 33 -9.97 -11.53 -4.30
CA ASN A 33 -10.80 -11.21 -3.13
C ASN A 33 -10.28 -11.81 -1.82
N VAL A 34 -8.95 -11.97 -1.68
CA VAL A 34 -8.33 -12.59 -0.50
C VAL A 34 -8.57 -11.77 0.76
N LEU A 35 -8.55 -10.44 0.61
CA LEU A 35 -8.83 -9.53 1.70
C LEU A 35 -10.25 -9.00 1.48
N PRO A 36 -11.24 -9.45 2.28
CA PRO A 36 -12.57 -8.84 2.27
C PRO A 36 -12.42 -7.46 2.89
N LEU A 37 -12.48 -6.42 2.06
CA LEU A 37 -12.37 -5.04 2.48
C LEU A 37 -13.75 -4.39 2.52
N ARG A 38 -13.93 -3.44 3.45
CA ARG A 38 -15.08 -2.54 3.48
C ARG A 38 -14.64 -1.10 3.68
N LEU A 39 -15.49 -0.16 3.30
CA LEU A 39 -15.24 1.26 3.52
C LEU A 39 -15.22 1.59 5.01
N ARG A 40 -14.27 2.43 5.43
CA ARG A 40 -14.16 2.93 6.80
C ARG A 40 -13.53 4.32 6.84
N ALA A 41 -14.33 5.30 7.28
CA ALA A 41 -13.91 6.69 7.38
C ALA A 41 -12.75 6.95 8.36
N GLY A 42 -12.56 6.08 9.36
CA GLY A 42 -11.51 6.25 10.38
C GLY A 42 -10.12 5.74 10.01
N THR A 43 -9.90 5.31 8.76
CA THR A 43 -8.60 4.77 8.31
C THR A 43 -7.86 5.79 7.46
N ILE A 44 -6.59 5.53 7.13
CA ILE A 44 -5.80 6.45 6.28
C ILE A 44 -6.24 6.35 4.81
N VAL A 45 -6.59 5.14 4.35
CA VAL A 45 -6.89 4.87 2.93
C VAL A 45 -8.39 4.73 2.64
N GLY A 46 -9.25 4.74 3.65
CA GLY A 46 -10.70 4.60 3.47
C GLY A 46 -11.21 3.16 3.38
N TRP A 47 -10.34 2.16 3.55
CA TRP A 47 -10.68 0.74 3.65
C TRP A 47 -10.19 0.13 4.97
N GLU A 48 -10.91 -0.87 5.46
CA GLU A 48 -10.48 -1.78 6.50
C GLU A 48 -10.85 -3.22 6.15
N THR A 49 -10.28 -4.18 6.88
CA THR A 49 -10.73 -5.58 6.81
C THR A 49 -12.16 -5.73 7.32
N ASP A 50 -12.99 -6.45 6.57
CA ASP A 50 -14.35 -6.85 6.96
C ASP A 50 -14.36 -8.20 7.70
N VAL A 51 -13.21 -8.87 7.84
CA VAL A 51 -13.07 -10.03 8.74
C VAL A 51 -12.64 -9.61 10.13
N PRO A 52 -13.23 -10.20 11.19
CA PRO A 52 -12.75 -10.05 12.55
C PRO A 52 -11.28 -10.47 12.67
N VAL A 53 -10.48 -9.63 13.31
CA VAL A 53 -9.11 -10.00 13.70
C VAL A 53 -9.20 -10.69 15.06
N GLU A 54 -9.08 -12.02 15.08
CA GLU A 54 -9.22 -12.82 16.29
C GLU A 54 -8.05 -12.62 17.27
N THR A 55 -6.84 -12.44 16.74
CA THR A 55 -5.62 -12.28 17.53
C THR A 55 -4.79 -11.13 17.00
N VAL A 56 -4.43 -10.21 17.90
CA VAL A 56 -3.48 -9.14 17.62
C VAL A 56 -2.21 -9.42 18.42
N HIS A 57 -1.08 -9.52 17.73
CA HIS A 57 0.23 -9.62 18.37
C HIS A 57 0.82 -8.22 18.53
N CYS A 58 1.10 -7.81 19.77
CA CYS A 58 1.78 -6.57 20.09
C CYS A 58 2.69 -6.74 21.30
N GLY A 59 3.65 -5.84 21.46
CA GLY A 59 4.60 -5.88 22.57
C GLY A 59 5.61 -4.74 22.50
N PRO A 60 6.42 -4.57 23.56
CA PRO A 60 7.51 -3.62 23.54
C PRO A 60 8.55 -4.01 22.50
N VAL A 61 9.08 -3.01 21.79
CA VAL A 61 10.26 -3.12 20.93
C VAL A 61 11.31 -2.12 21.43
N SER A 62 12.55 -2.59 21.56
CA SER A 62 13.67 -1.75 22.00
C SER A 62 14.42 -1.18 20.79
N PRO A 63 15.14 -0.06 20.93
CA PRO A 63 16.00 0.43 19.86
C PRO A 63 16.98 -0.65 19.41
N GLY A 64 16.94 -0.98 18.12
CA GLY A 64 17.73 -2.06 17.51
C GLY A 64 16.93 -3.33 17.19
N ASP A 65 15.74 -3.51 17.78
CA ASP A 65 14.85 -4.61 17.41
C ASP A 65 14.22 -4.36 16.03
N VAL A 66 14.05 -5.44 15.27
CA VAL A 66 13.46 -5.41 13.92
C VAL A 66 12.24 -6.32 13.86
N LEU A 67 11.12 -5.77 13.41
CA LEU A 67 9.91 -6.52 13.09
C LEU A 67 9.80 -6.67 11.57
N LEU A 68 9.72 -7.91 11.08
CA LEU A 68 9.52 -8.24 9.67
C LEU A 68 8.16 -8.89 9.47
N PHE A 69 7.43 -8.47 8.45
CA PHE A 69 6.18 -9.07 8.04
C PHE A 69 6.00 -8.98 6.52
N THR A 70 5.10 -9.77 5.96
CA THR A 70 4.87 -9.81 4.51
C THR A 70 3.91 -8.70 4.09
N ALA A 71 3.90 -8.33 2.81
CA ALA A 71 2.97 -7.32 2.27
C ALA A 71 1.47 -7.65 2.51
N HIS A 72 1.13 -8.91 2.79
CA HIS A 72 -0.24 -9.37 3.05
C HIS A 72 -0.61 -9.43 4.54
N THR A 73 0.31 -9.11 5.44
CA THR A 73 0.04 -9.11 6.88
C THR A 73 -0.86 -7.93 7.23
N VAL A 74 -2.07 -8.20 7.74
CA VAL A 74 -2.95 -7.16 8.29
C VAL A 74 -2.28 -6.58 9.54
N HIS A 75 -2.03 -5.28 9.54
CA HIS A 75 -1.32 -4.59 10.62
C HIS A 75 -1.84 -3.16 10.82
N GLY A 76 -1.53 -2.58 11.97
CA GLY A 76 -1.89 -1.21 12.32
C GLY A 76 -1.05 -0.70 13.50
N GLY A 77 -1.04 0.61 13.70
CA GLY A 77 -0.33 1.24 14.81
C GLY A 77 -1.09 1.14 16.12
N SER A 78 -0.42 0.72 17.21
CA SER A 78 -0.96 0.86 18.56
C SER A 78 -1.03 2.34 18.97
N PRO A 79 -2.05 2.76 19.75
CA PRO A 79 -2.11 4.10 20.34
C PRO A 79 -0.85 4.39 21.16
N ASP A 80 -0.37 5.63 21.07
CA ASP A 80 0.72 6.11 21.90
C ASP A 80 0.15 6.71 23.19
N THR A 81 0.49 6.10 24.32
CA THR A 81 0.07 6.55 25.66
C THR A 81 1.25 7.06 26.51
N GLY A 82 2.47 7.08 25.97
CA GLY A 82 3.70 7.28 26.73
C GLY A 82 4.56 8.46 26.28
N GLY A 83 4.19 9.13 25.19
CA GLY A 83 4.97 10.20 24.57
C GLY A 83 5.68 9.70 23.30
N LEU A 84 6.28 10.63 22.55
CA LEU A 84 6.71 10.42 21.16
C LEU A 84 7.34 9.04 20.87
N ARG A 85 6.64 8.22 20.10
CA ARG A 85 7.18 7.00 19.49
C ARG A 85 7.85 7.29 18.14
N LEU A 86 9.14 6.98 18.01
CA LEU A 86 9.89 7.07 16.75
C LEU A 86 10.24 5.68 16.22
N SER A 87 9.95 5.45 14.94
CA SER A 87 10.27 4.22 14.21
C SER A 87 10.51 4.53 12.73
N ALA A 88 11.14 3.60 12.01
CA ALA A 88 11.26 3.65 10.55
C ALA A 88 10.79 2.31 9.95
N ASP A 89 10.01 2.38 8.87
CA ASP A 89 9.52 1.23 8.12
C ASP A 89 10.08 1.21 6.70
N CYS A 90 10.83 0.16 6.39
CA CYS A 90 11.45 -0.07 5.09
C CYS A 90 10.81 -1.28 4.41
N ARG A 91 10.68 -1.24 3.09
CA ARG A 91 10.18 -2.37 2.28
C ARG A 91 11.35 -2.97 1.51
N TYR A 92 11.35 -4.30 1.39
CA TYR A 92 12.39 -5.05 0.71
C TYR A 92 11.76 -5.99 -0.31
N GLN A 93 12.39 -6.10 -1.47
CA GLN A 93 12.04 -7.04 -2.53
C GLN A 93 13.30 -7.59 -3.20
N PRO A 94 13.24 -8.77 -3.86
CA PRO A 94 14.36 -9.27 -4.65
C PRO A 94 14.69 -8.32 -5.81
N LEU A 95 15.98 -8.15 -6.14
CA LEU A 95 16.44 -7.30 -7.25
C LEU A 95 15.89 -7.73 -8.62
N ARG A 96 15.53 -9.00 -8.76
CA ARG A 96 14.98 -9.56 -10.01
C ARG A 96 13.50 -9.23 -10.21
N GLU A 97 12.82 -8.68 -9.20
CA GLU A 97 11.41 -8.31 -9.28
C GLU A 97 11.27 -6.83 -9.65
N PRO A 98 10.26 -6.44 -10.46
CA PRO A 98 10.03 -5.05 -10.82
C PRO A 98 9.80 -4.15 -9.60
N VAL A 99 10.39 -2.96 -9.60
CA VAL A 99 10.24 -1.93 -8.55
C VAL A 99 9.32 -0.83 -9.07
N CYS A 100 8.29 -0.47 -8.31
CA CYS A 100 7.47 0.68 -8.64
C CYS A 100 8.31 1.97 -8.58
N ARG A 101 8.17 2.84 -9.58
CA ARG A 101 8.82 4.16 -9.63
C ARG A 101 8.66 4.94 -8.32
N ASP A 102 7.45 4.93 -7.77
CA ASP A 102 7.08 5.64 -6.54
C ASP A 102 7.83 5.11 -5.30
N CYS A 103 8.50 3.94 -5.38
CA CYS A 103 9.34 3.43 -4.30
C CYS A 103 10.77 4.01 -4.31
N VAL A 104 11.19 4.67 -5.40
CA VAL A 104 12.55 5.21 -5.57
C VAL A 104 12.58 6.70 -5.93
N GLU A 105 11.42 7.29 -6.22
CA GLU A 105 11.22 8.73 -6.44
C GLU A 105 10.47 9.34 -5.25
N LEU A 106 10.61 10.65 -5.06
CA LEU A 106 9.85 11.39 -4.05
C LEU A 106 8.57 11.94 -4.69
N ASP A 107 7.45 11.87 -3.97
CA ASP A 107 6.18 12.47 -4.41
C ASP A 107 6.30 14.00 -4.58
N ASP A 108 7.09 14.64 -3.71
CA ASP A 108 7.46 16.05 -3.80
C ASP A 108 8.95 16.23 -3.45
N GLY A 109 9.62 17.09 -4.23
CA GLY A 109 11.02 17.41 -4.06
C GLY A 109 11.99 16.49 -4.82
N ASP A 110 13.25 16.51 -4.36
CA ASP A 110 14.37 15.81 -4.99
C ASP A 110 15.28 15.22 -3.92
N TRP A 111 15.70 13.98 -4.14
CA TRP A 111 16.66 13.27 -3.28
C TRP A 111 17.93 14.05 -3.05
N ASP A 112 18.39 14.78 -4.07
CA ASP A 112 19.55 15.64 -4.00
C ASP A 112 19.40 16.73 -2.92
N GLU A 113 18.20 17.31 -2.76
CA GLU A 113 17.92 18.27 -1.68
C GLU A 113 17.87 17.58 -0.31
N VAL A 114 17.29 16.40 -0.23
CA VAL A 114 17.31 15.58 1.00
C VAL A 114 18.75 15.27 1.43
N TYR A 115 19.61 14.92 0.48
CA TYR A 115 21.01 14.59 0.74
C TYR A 115 21.89 15.81 1.06
N ARG A 116 21.44 17.03 0.77
CA ARG A 116 22.20 18.26 1.06
C ARG A 116 22.53 18.40 2.55
N THR A 117 21.65 17.94 3.42
CA THR A 117 21.82 17.99 4.89
C THR A 117 22.08 16.62 5.51
N TRP A 118 22.31 15.59 4.69
CA TRP A 118 22.55 14.24 5.19
C TRP A 118 23.87 14.19 5.98
N PRO A 119 23.87 13.72 7.25
CA PRO A 119 25.08 13.66 8.06
C PRO A 119 26.15 12.76 7.43
N GLY A 120 27.37 13.26 7.29
CA GLY A 120 28.47 12.53 6.65
C GLY A 120 28.95 13.24 5.38
N GLN A 121 29.01 12.51 4.27
CA GLN A 121 29.47 13.04 2.97
C GLN A 121 28.34 13.64 2.12
N GLY A 122 27.14 13.80 2.68
CA GLY A 122 26.00 14.39 1.96
C GLY A 122 25.68 13.62 0.68
N ARG A 123 25.67 14.32 -0.46
CA ARG A 123 25.46 13.73 -1.80
C ARG A 123 26.57 12.78 -2.24
N ASP A 124 27.77 12.92 -1.67
CA ASP A 124 28.93 12.09 -2.01
C ASP A 124 29.00 10.81 -1.15
N ASP A 125 28.05 10.63 -0.22
CA ASP A 125 27.98 9.42 0.59
C ASP A 125 27.66 8.20 -0.30
N PRO A 126 28.35 7.05 -0.15
CA PRO A 126 28.09 5.84 -0.94
C PRO A 126 26.65 5.32 -0.83
N LEU A 127 25.92 5.69 0.22
CA LEU A 127 24.50 5.34 0.39
C LEU A 127 23.56 6.35 -0.28
N ALA A 128 24.01 7.55 -0.61
CA ALA A 128 23.22 8.50 -1.38
C ALA A 128 22.97 7.93 -2.78
N HIS A 129 21.71 7.84 -3.18
CA HIS A 129 21.30 7.29 -4.48
C HIS A 129 21.81 5.86 -4.77
N TYR A 130 22.13 5.06 -3.75
CA TYR A 130 22.77 3.74 -3.94
C TYR A 130 22.04 2.84 -4.94
N TRP A 131 20.71 2.97 -5.00
CA TRP A 131 19.86 2.17 -5.89
C TRP A 131 20.09 2.45 -7.38
N ARG A 132 20.63 3.62 -7.74
CA ARG A 132 20.97 3.96 -9.14
C ARG A 132 22.06 3.05 -9.72
N GLY A 133 22.86 2.42 -8.85
CA GLY A 133 23.89 1.45 -9.25
C GLY A 133 23.37 0.01 -9.35
N LEU A 134 22.11 -0.25 -8.99
CA LEU A 134 21.51 -1.59 -9.01
C LEU A 134 20.82 -1.87 -10.36
N PRO A 135 20.78 -3.13 -10.82
CA PRO A 135 20.11 -3.50 -12.06
C PRO A 135 18.59 -3.60 -11.87
N LEU A 136 17.94 -2.48 -11.53
CA LEU A 136 16.51 -2.43 -11.24
C LEU A 136 15.67 -2.38 -12.52
N ASP A 137 14.59 -3.16 -12.55
CA ASP A 137 13.50 -3.00 -13.52
C ASP A 137 12.45 -2.05 -12.92
N VAL A 138 12.49 -0.77 -13.29
CA VAL A 138 11.58 0.24 -12.75
C VAL A 138 10.32 0.34 -13.60
N VAL A 139 9.16 0.09 -12.99
CA VAL A 139 7.84 0.09 -13.64
C VAL A 139 6.94 1.19 -13.11
N ALA A 140 5.91 1.55 -13.88
CA ALA A 140 4.90 2.50 -13.45
C ALA A 140 4.01 1.91 -12.33
N TYR A 141 3.43 2.78 -11.51
CA TYR A 141 2.43 2.40 -10.52
C TYR A 141 1.21 1.73 -11.16
N ASP A 142 0.64 0.74 -10.46
CA ASP A 142 -0.55 0.01 -10.88
C ASP A 142 -1.81 0.60 -10.20
N PRO A 143 -2.64 1.37 -10.91
CA PRO A 143 -3.76 2.10 -10.30
C PRO A 143 -4.99 1.22 -10.03
N ARG A 144 -4.95 -0.09 -10.30
CA ARG A 144 -6.14 -0.95 -10.22
C ARG A 144 -6.81 -0.94 -8.84
N ALA A 145 -6.03 -0.88 -7.76
CA ALA A 145 -6.57 -0.81 -6.40
C ALA A 145 -7.26 0.52 -6.13
N ASP A 146 -6.67 1.63 -6.57
CA ASP A 146 -7.27 2.97 -6.43
C ASP A 146 -8.56 3.08 -7.23
N VAL A 147 -8.57 2.66 -8.50
CA VAL A 147 -9.77 2.67 -9.33
C VAL A 147 -10.91 1.84 -8.71
N ALA A 148 -10.58 0.72 -8.07
CA ALA A 148 -11.58 -0.07 -7.34
C ALA A 148 -12.14 0.69 -6.13
N ARG A 149 -11.28 1.32 -5.32
CA ARG A 149 -11.68 2.16 -4.18
C ARG A 149 -12.53 3.34 -4.60
N GLU A 150 -12.15 4.05 -5.66
CA GLU A 150 -12.87 5.20 -6.19
C GLU A 150 -14.30 4.82 -6.58
N ARG A 151 -14.46 3.73 -7.34
CA ARG A 151 -15.78 3.22 -7.73
C ARG A 151 -16.65 2.91 -6.51
N GLU A 152 -16.08 2.25 -5.50
CA GLU A 152 -16.79 1.93 -4.25
C GLU A 152 -17.17 3.20 -3.47
N ALA A 153 -16.23 4.14 -3.34
CA ALA A 153 -16.42 5.40 -2.64
C ALA A 153 -17.53 6.24 -3.28
N ILE A 154 -17.52 6.41 -4.61
CA ILE A 154 -18.57 7.13 -5.35
C ILE A 154 -19.92 6.43 -5.18
N ALA A 155 -19.97 5.11 -5.35
CA ALA A 155 -21.21 4.36 -5.20
C ALA A 155 -21.80 4.50 -3.79
N ALA A 156 -20.96 4.45 -2.75
CA ALA A 156 -21.35 4.62 -1.36
C ALA A 156 -21.74 6.07 -1.03
N GLY A 157 -21.00 7.05 -1.54
CA GLY A 157 -21.32 8.48 -1.40
C GLY A 157 -22.68 8.84 -1.99
N ARG A 158 -23.03 8.28 -3.16
CA ARG A 158 -24.36 8.45 -3.77
C ARG A 158 -25.51 7.87 -2.93
N ARG A 159 -25.20 6.95 -2.01
CA ARG A 159 -26.15 6.41 -1.02
C ARG A 159 -26.11 7.14 0.33
N HIS A 160 -25.34 8.22 0.44
CA HIS A 160 -25.10 8.94 1.68
C HIS A 160 -24.50 8.08 2.80
N ASP A 161 -23.66 7.10 2.45
CA ASP A 161 -22.99 6.25 3.43
C ASP A 161 -21.82 7.00 4.10
N PRO A 162 -21.88 7.29 5.41
CA PRO A 162 -20.82 8.01 6.11
C PRO A 162 -19.49 7.24 6.13
N ALA A 163 -19.48 5.92 5.94
CA ALA A 163 -18.25 5.14 5.86
C ALA A 163 -17.37 5.53 4.66
N ALA A 164 -17.96 6.13 3.61
CA ALA A 164 -17.28 6.54 2.41
C ALA A 164 -16.43 7.81 2.57
N ALA A 165 -16.62 8.59 3.64
CA ALA A 165 -16.07 9.95 3.76
C ALA A 165 -14.55 10.01 3.49
N ARG A 166 -13.76 9.12 4.10
CA ARG A 166 -12.31 9.11 3.86
C ARG A 166 -11.95 8.69 2.45
N ALA A 167 -12.59 7.64 1.93
CA ALA A 167 -12.29 7.16 0.58
C ALA A 167 -12.66 8.23 -0.48
N LEU A 168 -13.73 9.00 -0.26
CA LEU A 168 -14.10 10.16 -1.09
C LEU A 168 -13.07 11.29 -0.97
N GLN A 169 -12.56 11.58 0.22
CA GLN A 169 -11.50 12.57 0.39
C GLN A 169 -10.25 12.19 -0.41
N VAL A 170 -9.76 10.95 -0.26
CA VAL A 170 -8.59 10.46 -1.01
C VAL A 170 -8.86 10.50 -2.52
N THR A 171 -10.06 10.12 -2.96
CA THR A 171 -10.46 10.19 -4.37
C THR A 171 -10.46 11.64 -4.90
N ALA A 172 -10.98 12.58 -4.12
CA ALA A 172 -11.01 13.99 -4.49
C ALA A 172 -9.61 14.60 -4.61
N GLU A 173 -8.67 14.16 -3.76
CA GLU A 173 -7.29 14.65 -3.71
C GLU A 173 -6.39 14.02 -4.80
N HIS A 174 -6.61 12.73 -5.14
CA HIS A 174 -5.63 11.94 -5.89
C HIS A 174 -6.15 11.28 -7.18
N SER A 175 -7.46 11.37 -7.49
CA SER A 175 -7.98 10.77 -8.72
C SER A 175 -7.31 11.36 -9.97
N ALA A 176 -6.84 10.48 -10.85
CA ALA A 176 -6.29 10.87 -12.14
C ALA A 176 -7.35 11.45 -13.11
N ASP A 177 -8.63 11.17 -12.86
CA ASP A 177 -9.76 11.75 -13.60
C ASP A 177 -10.32 12.96 -12.84
N PRO A 178 -10.21 14.20 -13.38
CA PRO A 178 -10.72 15.41 -12.73
C PRO A 178 -12.24 15.41 -12.52
N ALA A 179 -13.01 14.71 -13.36
CA ALA A 179 -14.46 14.62 -13.22
C ALA A 179 -14.83 13.73 -12.02
N VAL A 180 -14.13 12.60 -11.86
CA VAL A 180 -14.27 11.72 -10.70
C VAL A 180 -13.86 12.44 -9.41
N ALA A 181 -12.74 13.19 -9.45
CA ALA A 181 -12.28 14.00 -8.32
C ALA A 181 -13.34 15.03 -7.90
N ALA A 182 -13.92 15.75 -8.87
CA ALA A 182 -14.96 16.74 -8.62
C ALA A 182 -16.26 16.13 -8.07
N GLU A 183 -16.67 14.96 -8.58
CA GLU A 183 -17.82 14.23 -8.05
C GLU A 183 -17.57 13.79 -6.60
N ALA A 184 -16.40 13.22 -6.31
CA ALA A 184 -16.04 12.81 -4.96
C ALA A 184 -16.06 13.99 -3.97
N ALA A 185 -15.52 15.14 -4.36
CA ALA A 185 -15.56 16.37 -3.55
C ALA A 185 -16.99 16.88 -3.31
N ALA A 186 -17.89 16.74 -4.30
CA ALA A 186 -19.30 17.09 -4.14
C ALA A 186 -20.02 16.15 -3.17
N LEU A 187 -19.81 14.84 -3.30
CA LEU A 187 -20.39 13.83 -2.41
C LEU A 187 -19.88 13.97 -0.97
N LEU A 188 -18.59 14.23 -0.79
CA LEU A 188 -17.99 14.45 0.52
C LEU A 188 -18.65 15.61 1.27
N ARG A 189 -18.89 16.74 0.59
CA ARG A 189 -19.57 17.91 1.19
C ARG A 189 -21.00 17.65 1.65
N VAL A 190 -21.65 16.60 1.15
CA VAL A 190 -22.99 16.22 1.59
C VAL A 190 -22.93 15.33 2.85
N LEU A 191 -21.81 14.64 3.07
CA LEU A 191 -21.59 13.75 4.21
C LEU A 191 -21.02 14.45 5.46
N THR A 192 -20.39 15.62 5.27
CA THR A 192 -19.75 16.45 6.32
C THR A 192 -20.54 17.72 6.59
#